data_AF-A0A529I8T0-F1
#
_entry.id   AF-A0A529I8T0-F1
#
_cell.length_a   1.000
_cell.length_b   1.000
_cell.length_c   1.000
_cell.angle_alpha   90.00
_cell.angle_beta   90.00
_cell.angle_gamma   90.00
#
_symmetry.space_group_name_H-M   'P 1'
#
loop_
_entity.id
_entity.type
_entity.pdbx_description
1 polymer ?
#
loop_
_entity_poly.entity_id
_entity_poly.type
_entity_poly.pdbx_seq_one_letter_code
_entity_poly.pdbx_strand_id
1 'polypeptide(L)'
;LVLFAQAGIQLSTATIVISHVVIAIPILVVAMRARLSLFDPSLEEAARDLGASSLQTFARVTLPLMAPTLISSAILAFAVSFDEFVVTSFVAGTETTLPMYIWSMMRRTVTPLINAVSTLALAFSIAILIAAWAIGQLRRNSSIAGRTIP
;
A
#
# COMPACT_ATOMS: atom_id res chain seq x y z
N LEU A 1 -7.38 12.73 -11.56
CA LEU A 1 -8.45 12.76 -10.55
C LEU A 1 -9.32 14.01 -10.70
N VAL A 2 -8.76 15.22 -10.53
CA VAL A 2 -9.47 16.50 -10.80
C VAL A 2 -10.01 16.61 -12.23
N LEU A 3 -9.33 16.00 -13.20
CA LEU A 3 -9.75 15.99 -14.61
C LEU A 3 -11.16 15.41 -14.82
N PHE A 4 -11.53 14.31 -14.16
CA PHE A 4 -12.86 13.71 -14.35
C PHE A 4 -13.96 14.61 -13.80
N ALA A 5 -13.71 15.25 -12.65
CA ALA A 5 -14.63 16.22 -12.07
C ALA A 5 -14.77 17.49 -12.93
N GLN A 6 -13.67 18.00 -13.50
CA GLN A 6 -13.70 19.17 -14.38
C GLN A 6 -14.29 18.88 -15.76
N ALA A 7 -14.16 17.65 -16.25
CA ALA A 7 -14.73 17.21 -17.53
C ALA A 7 -16.22 16.81 -17.43
N GLY A 8 -16.83 16.88 -16.25
CA GLY A 8 -18.23 16.48 -16.04
C GLY A 8 -18.49 14.98 -16.23
N ILE A 9 -17.46 14.15 -16.12
CA ILE A 9 -17.57 12.70 -16.30
C ILE A 9 -18.16 12.08 -15.04
N GLN A 10 -19.23 11.29 -15.21
CA GLN A 10 -19.85 10.58 -14.11
C GLN A 10 -18.91 9.51 -13.55
N LEU A 11 -18.66 9.58 -12.25
CA LEU A 11 -17.80 8.63 -11.54
C LEU A 11 -18.44 7.24 -11.53
N SER A 12 -17.65 6.23 -11.88
CA SER A 12 -18.07 4.84 -12.05
C SER A 12 -16.88 3.89 -11.94
N THR A 13 -17.12 2.59 -12.06
CA THR A 13 -16.04 1.59 -12.15
C THR A 13 -15.04 1.90 -13.28
N ALA A 14 -15.47 2.51 -14.38
CA ALA A 14 -14.59 2.88 -15.47
C ALA A 14 -13.57 3.96 -15.06
N THR A 15 -14.00 4.98 -14.31
CA THR A 15 -13.09 6.03 -13.82
C THR A 15 -12.12 5.49 -12.77
N ILE A 16 -12.53 4.49 -11.99
CA ILE A 16 -11.63 3.73 -11.11
C ILE A 16 -10.55 3.03 -11.95
N VAL A 17 -10.95 2.18 -12.91
CA VAL A 17 -10.01 1.41 -13.75
C VAL A 17 -9.01 2.33 -14.45
N ILE A 18 -9.48 3.40 -15.10
CA ILE A 18 -8.61 4.34 -15.81
C ILE A 18 -7.62 5.00 -14.84
N SER A 19 -8.07 5.41 -13.65
CA SER A 19 -7.19 6.03 -12.65
C SER A 19 -6.09 5.08 -12.19
N HIS A 20 -6.43 3.81 -11.95
CA HIS A 20 -5.46 2.78 -11.56
C HIS A 20 -4.48 2.48 -12.68
N VAL A 21 -4.92 2.41 -13.94
CA VAL A 21 -4.04 2.21 -15.10
C VAL A 21 -3.03 3.35 -15.22
N VAL A 22 -3.48 4.61 -15.10
CA VAL A 22 -2.60 5.79 -15.21
C VAL A 22 -1.51 5.78 -14.14
N ILE A 23 -1.83 5.34 -12.93
CA ILE A 23 -0.86 5.26 -11.82
C ILE A 23 0.06 4.05 -11.95
N ALA A 24 -0.48 2.90 -12.37
CA ALA A 24 0.26 1.66 -12.47
C ALA A 24 1.29 1.66 -13.60
N ILE A 25 0.99 2.24 -14.76
CA ILE A 25 1.87 2.26 -15.94
C ILE A 25 3.31 2.73 -15.63
N PRO A 26 3.56 3.92 -15.06
CA PRO A 26 4.93 4.37 -14.83
C PRO A 26 5.69 3.45 -13.86
N ILE A 27 5.00 2.91 -12.86
CA ILE A 27 5.57 1.98 -11.88
C ILE A 27 5.96 0.66 -12.57
N LEU A 28 5.07 0.11 -13.40
CA LEU A 28 5.32 -1.06 -14.24
C LEU A 28 6.52 -0.85 -15.17
N VAL A 29 6.57 0.29 -15.88
CA VAL A 29 7.66 0.61 -16.81
C VAL A 29 9.00 0.63 -16.09
N VAL A 30 9.09 1.29 -14.93
CA VAL A 30 10.31 1.34 -14.13
C VAL A 30 10.69 -0.06 -13.62
N ALA A 31 9.72 -0.85 -13.15
CA ALA A 31 9.96 -2.21 -12.67
C ALA A 31 10.45 -3.16 -13.77
N MET A 32 9.96 -3.01 -15.00
CA MET A 32 10.31 -3.87 -16.13
C MET A 32 11.64 -3.51 -16.78
N ARG A 33 12.01 -2.22 -16.79
CA ARG A 33 13.15 -1.70 -17.57
C ARG A 33 14.46 -2.44 -17.30
N ALA A 34 14.75 -2.76 -16.04
CA ALA A 34 15.98 -3.45 -15.64
C ALA A 34 16.05 -4.92 -16.09
N ARG A 35 14.89 -5.58 -16.27
CA ARG A 35 14.83 -6.97 -16.73
C ARG A 35 14.82 -7.07 -18.25
N LEU A 36 14.15 -6.15 -18.93
CA LEU A 36 14.11 -6.14 -20.41
C LEU A 36 15.48 -5.86 -21.02
N SER A 37 16.32 -5.05 -20.37
CA SER A 37 17.68 -4.77 -20.85
C SER A 37 18.62 -5.98 -20.80
N LEU A 38 18.22 -7.08 -20.15
CA LEU A 38 19.01 -8.32 -20.07
C LEU A 38 18.73 -9.28 -21.22
N PHE A 39 17.70 -9.02 -22.05
CA PHE A 39 17.37 -9.88 -23.17
C PHE A 39 18.28 -9.62 -24.37
N ASP A 40 18.77 -10.70 -24.97
CA ASP A 40 19.64 -10.63 -26.14
C ASP A 40 18.82 -10.34 -27.41
N PRO A 41 19.06 -9.21 -28.11
CA PRO A 41 18.39 -8.88 -29.37
C PRO A 41 18.64 -9.91 -30.49
N SER A 42 19.74 -10.67 -30.39
CA SER A 42 20.13 -11.65 -31.42
C SER A 42 19.07 -12.72 -31.67
N LEU A 43 18.24 -13.04 -30.66
CA LEU A 43 17.15 -14.01 -30.78
C LEU A 43 16.05 -13.54 -31.73
N GLU A 44 15.76 -12.24 -31.77
CA GLU A 44 14.76 -11.66 -32.67
C GLU A 44 15.30 -11.50 -34.10
N GLU A 45 16.61 -11.26 -34.23
CA GLU A 45 17.30 -11.20 -35.52
C GLU A 45 17.34 -12.60 -36.15
N ALA A 46 17.76 -13.62 -35.39
CA ALA A 46 17.79 -15.01 -35.85
C ALA A 46 16.41 -15.52 -36.31
N ALA A 47 15.33 -15.13 -35.61
CA ALA A 47 13.97 -15.48 -36.04
C ALA A 47 13.60 -14.84 -37.39
N ARG A 48 13.99 -13.58 -37.62
CA ARG A 48 13.77 -12.88 -38.89
C ARG A 48 14.63 -13.47 -40.01
N ASP A 49 15.86 -13.88 -39.72
CA ASP A 49 16.75 -14.54 -40.68
C ASP A 49 16.21 -15.90 -41.13
N LEU A 50 15.51 -16.63 -40.25
CA LEU A 50 14.80 -17.86 -40.57
C LEU A 50 13.46 -17.63 -41.32
N GLY A 51 13.16 -16.38 -41.69
CA GLY A 51 11.98 -16.01 -42.47
C GLY A 51 10.71 -15.78 -41.64
N ALA A 52 10.81 -15.65 -40.31
CA ALA A 52 9.64 -15.33 -39.48
C ALA A 52 9.19 -13.88 -39.70
N SER A 53 7.88 -13.67 -39.81
CA SER A 53 7.29 -12.33 -39.84
C SER A 53 7.38 -11.66 -38.48
N SER A 54 7.29 -10.32 -38.41
CA SER A 54 7.38 -9.57 -37.15
C SER A 54 6.38 -10.05 -36.08
N LEU A 55 5.15 -10.41 -36.51
CA LEU A 55 4.13 -10.94 -35.60
C LEU A 55 4.49 -12.35 -35.09
N GLN A 56 5.10 -13.18 -35.94
CA GLN A 56 5.60 -14.50 -35.54
C GLN A 56 6.78 -14.40 -34.58
N THR A 57 7.75 -13.52 -34.86
CA THR A 57 8.88 -13.24 -33.96
C THR A 57 8.39 -12.73 -32.61
N PHE A 58 7.44 -11.79 -32.60
CA PHE A 58 6.86 -11.31 -31.36
C PHE A 58 6.17 -12.43 -30.57
N ALA A 59 5.27 -13.19 -31.19
CA ALA A 59 4.48 -14.20 -30.48
C ALA A 59 5.31 -15.41 -30.04
N ARG A 60 6.36 -15.78 -30.78
CA ARG A 60 7.14 -17.01 -30.54
C ARG A 60 8.48 -16.77 -29.83
N VAL A 61 9.03 -15.55 -29.88
CA VAL A 61 10.34 -15.23 -29.30
C VAL A 61 10.17 -14.14 -28.24
N THR A 62 9.77 -12.94 -28.64
CA THR A 62 9.72 -11.77 -27.75
C THR A 62 8.75 -11.98 -26.57
N LEU A 63 7.51 -12.40 -26.84
CA LEU A 63 6.47 -12.55 -25.83
C LEU A 63 6.80 -13.65 -24.81
N PRO A 64 7.22 -14.87 -25.18
CA PRO A 64 7.65 -15.89 -24.22
C PRO A 64 8.87 -15.47 -23.39
N LEU A 65 9.83 -14.77 -23.99
CA LEU A 65 10.99 -14.23 -23.26
C LEU A 65 10.58 -13.15 -22.25
N MET A 66 9.67 -12.26 -22.63
CA MET A 66 9.15 -11.19 -21.75
C MET A 66 8.12 -11.67 -20.74
N ALA A 67 7.46 -12.81 -20.96
CA ALA A 67 6.38 -13.34 -20.12
C ALA A 67 6.70 -13.39 -18.61
N PRO A 68 7.84 -13.95 -18.14
CA PRO A 68 8.15 -13.98 -16.70
C PRO A 68 8.29 -12.57 -16.10
N THR A 69 8.82 -11.62 -16.86
CA THR A 69 8.91 -10.21 -16.46
C THR A 69 7.52 -9.57 -16.41
N LEU A 70 6.66 -9.89 -17.37
CA LEU A 70 5.28 -9.39 -17.43
C LEU A 70 4.44 -9.89 -16.25
N ILE A 71 4.53 -11.18 -15.92
CA ILE A 71 3.84 -11.79 -14.78
C ILE A 71 4.30 -11.16 -13.47
N SER A 72 5.62 -11.03 -13.28
CA SER A 72 6.18 -10.40 -12.07
C SER A 72 5.68 -8.97 -11.89
N SER A 73 5.60 -8.22 -12.99
CA SER A 73 5.17 -6.82 -12.97
C SER A 73 3.65 -6.67 -12.84
N ALA A 74 2.88 -7.63 -13.35
CA ALA A 74 1.43 -7.69 -13.16
C ALA A 74 1.06 -7.91 -11.69
N ILE A 75 1.79 -8.79 -10.98
CA ILE A 75 1.61 -8.99 -9.53
C ILE A 75 1.91 -7.71 -8.76
N LEU A 76 3.00 -7.02 -9.11
CA LEU A 76 3.34 -5.73 -8.49
C LEU A 76 2.26 -4.68 -8.76
N ALA A 77 1.78 -4.57 -10.00
CA ALA A 77 0.73 -3.64 -10.38
C ALA A 77 -0.58 -3.91 -9.63
N PHE A 78 -0.94 -5.18 -9.46
CA PHE A 78 -2.07 -5.58 -8.63
C PHE A 78 -1.88 -5.16 -7.18
N ALA A 79 -0.71 -5.41 -6.58
CA ALA A 79 -0.43 -5.02 -5.20
C ALA A 79 -0.54 -3.51 -4.99
N VAL A 80 0.04 -2.72 -5.90
CA VAL A 80 -0.04 -1.25 -5.87
C VAL A 80 -1.48 -0.76 -6.06
N SER A 81 -2.21 -1.32 -7.01
CA SER A 81 -3.62 -0.97 -7.25
C SER A 81 -4.50 -1.33 -6.05
N PHE A 82 -4.25 -2.48 -5.42
CA PHE A 82 -5.05 -2.93 -4.28
C PHE A 82 -4.84 -2.05 -3.03
N ASP A 83 -3.62 -1.53 -2.85
CA ASP A 83 -3.29 -0.60 -1.76
C ASP A 83 -3.85 0.82 -1.98
N GLU A 84 -4.20 1.17 -3.22
CA GLU A 84 -4.68 2.52 -3.56
C GLU A 84 -6.17 2.76 -3.24
N PHE A 85 -6.46 2.81 -1.95
CA PHE A 85 -7.76 3.24 -1.43
C PHE A 85 -8.01 4.74 -1.68
N VAL A 86 -7.00 5.59 -1.48
CA VAL A 86 -7.17 7.04 -1.48
C VAL A 86 -7.61 7.50 -2.86
N VAL A 87 -6.88 7.10 -3.90
CA VAL A 87 -7.24 7.40 -5.29
C VAL A 87 -8.64 6.90 -5.61
N THR A 88 -8.94 5.64 -5.27
CA THR A 88 -10.25 5.03 -5.53
C THR A 88 -11.39 5.81 -4.89
N SER A 89 -11.20 6.28 -3.65
CA SER A 89 -12.21 7.06 -2.91
C SER A 89 -12.59 8.38 -3.60
N PHE A 90 -11.68 8.97 -4.37
CA PHE A 90 -11.93 10.22 -5.11
C PHE A 90 -12.64 10.01 -6.46
N VAL A 91 -12.62 8.80 -7.02
CA VAL A 91 -13.13 8.54 -8.39
C VAL A 91 -14.19 7.45 -8.48
N ALA A 92 -14.59 6.87 -7.36
CA ALA A 92 -15.56 5.77 -7.34
C ALA A 92 -17.03 6.22 -7.46
N GLY A 93 -17.35 7.45 -7.03
CA GLY A 93 -18.74 7.91 -7.00
C GLY A 93 -19.58 7.10 -6.02
N THR A 94 -20.53 6.32 -6.51
CA THR A 94 -21.39 5.43 -5.70
C THR A 94 -20.83 4.01 -5.58
N GLU A 95 -19.79 3.67 -6.34
CA GLU A 95 -19.21 2.33 -6.35
C GLU A 95 -18.40 2.05 -5.08
N THR A 96 -18.50 0.83 -4.55
CA THR A 96 -17.70 0.40 -3.39
C THR A 96 -16.80 -0.77 -3.75
N THR A 97 -15.48 -0.57 -3.70
CA THR A 97 -14.49 -1.63 -3.89
C THR A 97 -14.15 -2.32 -2.58
N LEU A 98 -13.54 -3.50 -2.65
CA LEU A 98 -13.17 -4.28 -1.47
C LEU A 98 -12.27 -3.48 -0.48
N PRO A 99 -11.19 -2.78 -0.90
CA PRO A 99 -10.40 -1.95 0.01
C PRO A 99 -11.21 -0.82 0.68
N MET A 100 -12.10 -0.15 -0.07
CA MET A 100 -12.97 0.89 0.50
C MET A 100 -13.95 0.31 1.51
N TYR A 101 -14.50 -0.87 1.24
CA TYR A 101 -15.37 -1.56 2.17
C TYR A 101 -14.65 -1.92 3.48
N ILE A 102 -13.46 -2.54 3.40
CA ILE A 102 -12.63 -2.89 4.56
C ILE A 102 -12.31 -1.63 5.37
N TRP A 103 -11.88 -0.55 4.70
CA TRP A 103 -11.57 0.71 5.36
C TRP A 103 -12.81 1.34 6.03
N SER A 104 -13.97 1.25 5.40
CA SER A 104 -15.24 1.73 5.98
C SER A 104 -15.62 0.95 7.24
N MET A 105 -15.37 -0.36 7.27
CA MET A 105 -15.61 -1.20 8.45
C MET A 105 -14.66 -0.81 9.59
N MET A 106 -13.38 -0.63 9.31
CA MET A 106 -12.42 -0.18 10.33
C MET A 106 -12.88 1.12 10.99
N ARG A 107 -13.28 2.12 10.18
CA ARG A 107 -13.80 3.39 10.71
C ARG A 107 -15.09 3.25 11.52
N ARG A 108 -15.98 2.33 11.13
CA ARG A 108 -17.21 2.06 11.89
C ARG A 108 -16.93 1.33 13.22
N THR A 109 -15.85 0.55 13.27
CA THR A 109 -15.48 -0.23 14.47
C THR A 109 -14.73 0.64 15.50
N VAL A 110 -13.91 1.61 15.08
CA VAL A 110 -13.43 2.68 15.97
C VAL A 110 -14.51 3.74 16.15
N THR A 111 -15.52 3.41 16.95
CA THR A 111 -16.45 4.43 17.45
C THR A 111 -15.69 5.38 18.38
N PRO A 112 -16.05 6.68 18.44
CA PRO A 112 -15.48 7.62 19.42
C PRO A 112 -15.54 7.11 20.86
N LEU A 113 -16.51 6.24 21.15
CA LEU A 113 -16.66 5.55 22.43
C LEU A 113 -15.46 4.65 22.75
N ILE A 114 -14.99 3.82 21.81
CA ILE A 114 -13.85 2.93 22.03
C ILE A 114 -12.57 3.74 22.28
N ASN A 115 -12.35 4.82 21.51
CA ASN A 115 -11.21 5.71 21.73
C ASN A 115 -11.26 6.40 23.09
N ALA A 116 -12.44 6.83 23.54
CA ALA A 116 -12.63 7.41 24.87
C ALA A 116 -12.30 6.38 25.97
N VAL A 117 -12.85 5.16 25.88
CA VAL A 117 -12.59 4.08 26.84
C VAL A 117 -11.11 3.70 26.89
N SER A 118 -10.45 3.56 25.73
CA SER A 118 -9.01 3.28 25.67
C SER A 118 -8.17 4.38 26.31
N THR A 119 -8.55 5.65 26.11
CA THR A 119 -7.85 6.80 26.73
C THR A 119 -8.01 6.80 28.24
N LEU A 120 -9.22 6.54 28.74
CA LEU A 120 -9.51 6.41 30.18
C LEU A 120 -8.74 5.25 30.82
N ALA A 121 -8.71 4.09 30.18
CA ALA A 121 -7.95 2.93 30.65
C ALA A 121 -6.43 3.19 30.70
N LEU A 122 -5.90 3.90 29.70
CA LEU A 122 -4.51 4.33 29.66
C LEU A 122 -4.20 5.33 30.79
N ALA A 123 -5.04 6.35 30.96
CA ALA A 123 -4.89 7.34 32.02
C ALA A 123 -4.93 6.69 33.42
N PHE A 124 -5.83 5.72 33.62
CA PHE A 124 -5.92 4.96 34.86
C PHE A 124 -4.64 4.15 35.13
N SER A 125 -4.12 3.44 34.12
CA SER A 125 -2.85 2.72 34.23
C SER A 125 -1.68 3.64 34.59
N ILE A 126 -1.59 4.82 33.94
CA ILE A 126 -0.56 5.81 34.23
C ILE A 126 -0.68 6.33 35.67
N ALA A 127 -1.91 6.60 36.13
CA ALA A 127 -2.15 7.08 37.50
C ALA A 127 -1.68 6.05 38.55
N ILE A 128 -1.93 4.75 38.32
CA ILE A 128 -1.43 3.67 39.19
C ILE A 128 0.10 3.66 39.21
N LEU A 129 0.75 3.76 38.05
CA LEU A 129 2.21 3.77 37.97
C LEU A 129 2.83 4.97 38.69
N ILE A 130 2.25 6.16 38.54
CA ILE A 130 2.70 7.37 39.25
C ILE A 130 2.51 7.21 40.76
N ALA A 131 1.36 6.69 41.20
CA ALA A 131 1.11 6.44 42.62
C ALA A 131 2.11 5.43 43.21
N ALA A 132 2.36 4.32 42.50
CA ALA A 132 3.35 3.33 42.90
C ALA A 132 4.76 3.93 42.98
N TRP A 133 5.15 4.74 41.99
CA TRP A 133 6.43 5.45 41.98
C TRP A 133 6.55 6.42 43.17
N ALA A 134 5.52 7.23 43.43
CA ALA A 134 5.52 8.20 44.53
C ALA A 134 5.65 7.51 45.90
N ILE A 135 4.92 6.40 46.11
CA ILE A 135 5.03 5.60 47.33
C ILE A 135 6.43 4.99 47.48
N GLY A 136 7.01 4.50 46.38
CA GLY A 136 8.38 3.99 46.35
C GLY A 136 9.43 5.04 46.71
N GLN A 137 9.26 6.27 46.20
CA GLN A 137 10.14 7.41 46.49
C GLN A 137 10.09 7.80 47.99
N LEU A 138 8.89 7.84 48.57
CA LEU A 138 8.68 8.13 50.00
C LEU A 138 9.35 7.07 50.89
N ARG A 139 9.21 5.79 50.54
CA ARG A 139 9.89 4.69 51.24
C ARG A 139 11.42 4.76 51.14
N ARG A 140 11.96 5.18 49.99
CA ARG A 140 13.40 5.32 49.77
C ARG A 140 14.01 6.48 50.56
N ASN A 141 13.26 7.57 50.74
CA ASN A 141 13.72 8.72 51.54
C ASN A 141 13.80 8.37 53.03
N SER A 142 12.86 7.57 53.54
CA SER A 142 12.86 7.11 54.94
C SER A 142 14.00 6.13 55.27
N SER A 143 14.54 5.39 54.30
CA SER A 143 15.66 4.45 54.54
C SER A 143 17.05 5.11 54.56
N ILE A 144 17.20 6.31 53.97
CA ILE A 144 18.45 7.07 53.98
C ILE A 144 18.57 7.90 55.28
N ALA A 145 17.46 8.42 55.79
CA ALA A 145 17.41 9.13 57.07
C ALA A 145 17.83 8.24 58.27
N GLY A 146 17.69 6.91 58.17
CA GLY A 146 18.10 5.97 59.21
C GLY A 146 19.58 5.56 59.20
N ARG A 147 20.40 5.99 58.23
CA ARG A 147 21.85 5.63 58.13
C ARG A 147 22.81 6.78 58.49
N THR A 148 22.29 7.91 58.97
CA THR A 148 23.09 9.05 59.45
C THR A 148 22.85 9.28 60.94
N ILE A 149 23.13 8.27 61.74
CA ILE A 149 23.37 8.47 63.17
C ILE A 149 24.72 7.79 63.45
N PRO A 150 25.78 8.56 63.79
CA PRO A 150 27.10 8.01 64.10
C PRO A 150 27.10 7.17 65.38
#